data_AF-A0A5N9HKF4-F1
#
_entry.id   AF-A0A5N9HKF4-F1
#
_cell.length_a   1.000
_cell.length_b   1.000
_cell.length_c   1.000
_cell.angle_alpha   90.00
_cell.angle_beta   90.00
_cell.angle_gamma   90.00
#
_symmetry.space_group_name_H-M   'P 1'
#
loop_
_entity.id
_entity.type
_entity.pdbx_description
1 polymer ?
#
loop_
_entity_poly.entity_id
_entity_poly.type
_entity_poly.pdbx_seq_one_letter_code
_entity_poly.pdbx_strand_id
1 'polypeptide(L)'
;MIKSIIQNITGIILAITVVTIVLLLLQSSPFEIYQTIFEGAFGNFDKFSRTLLITTIMCLAGLALVITFSTGLWNIGIEGQVLFGAIGAT
;
A
#
# COMPACT_ATOMS: atom_id res chain seq x y z
N MET A 1 15.83 9.70 -16.29
CA MET A 1 16.10 9.19 -14.91
C MET A 1 15.85 10.27 -13.85
N ILE A 2 16.60 11.37 -13.81
CA ILE A 2 16.43 12.46 -12.81
C ILE A 2 14.99 13.00 -12.75
N LYS A 3 14.36 13.27 -13.91
CA LYS A 3 12.96 13.75 -13.98
C LYS A 3 11.96 12.79 -13.30
N SER A 4 12.14 11.48 -13.43
CA SER A 4 11.25 10.48 -12.82
C SER A 4 11.45 10.40 -11.30
N ILE A 5 12.69 10.53 -10.82
CA ILE A 5 12.98 10.58 -9.37
C ILE A 5 12.31 11.81 -8.75
N ILE A 6 12.43 12.97 -9.39
CA ILE A 6 11.78 14.22 -8.93
C ILE A 6 10.26 14.02 -8.86
N GLN A 7 9.64 13.47 -9.91
CA GLN A 7 8.19 13.20 -9.94
C GLN A 7 7.75 12.27 -8.80
N ASN A 8 8.48 11.20 -8.53
CA ASN A 8 8.17 10.26 -7.45
C ASN A 8 8.27 10.92 -6.07
N ILE A 9 9.34 11.68 -5.83
CA ILE A 9 9.53 12.41 -4.57
C ILE A 9 8.43 13.44 -4.37
N THR A 10 8.09 14.22 -5.41
CA THR A 10 6.97 15.18 -5.36
C THR A 10 5.66 14.48 -5.03
N GLY A 11 5.39 13.31 -5.63
CA GLY A 11 4.20 12.51 -5.33
C GLY A 11 4.13 12.07 -3.86
N ILE A 12 5.26 11.60 -3.30
CA ILE A 12 5.35 11.20 -1.90
C ILE A 12 5.08 12.39 -0.97
N ILE A 13 5.71 13.54 -1.23
CA ILE A 13 5.51 14.75 -0.42
C ILE A 13 4.04 15.20 -0.47
N LEU A 14 3.44 15.18 -1.67
CA LEU A 14 2.05 15.59 -1.84
C LEU A 14 1.08 14.64 -1.12
N ALA A 15 1.32 13.33 -1.20
CA ALA A 15 0.52 12.34 -0.47
C ALA A 15 0.59 12.56 1.05
N ILE A 16 1.80 12.70 1.62
CA ILE A 16 1.98 12.98 3.05
C ILE A 16 1.31 14.30 3.45
N THR A 17 1.42 15.33 2.61
CA THR A 17 0.80 16.64 2.85
C THR A 17 -0.71 16.52 2.93
N VAL A 18 -1.34 15.86 1.93
CA VAL A 18 -2.79 15.67 1.89
C VAL A 18 -3.27 14.87 3.09
N VAL A 19 -2.60 13.75 3.42
CA VAL A 19 -2.94 12.94 4.60
C VAL A 19 -2.84 13.76 5.88
N THR A 20 -1.75 14.52 6.05
CA THR A 20 -1.56 15.38 7.23
C THR A 20 -2.66 16.43 7.35
N ILE A 21 -3.06 17.08 6.25
CA ILE A 21 -4.17 18.04 6.24
C ILE A 21 -5.46 17.38 6.70
N VAL A 22 -5.77 16.19 6.19
CA VAL A 22 -6.97 15.45 6.62
C VAL A 22 -6.93 15.13 8.12
N LEU A 23 -5.78 14.68 8.64
CA LEU A 23 -5.63 14.39 10.07
C LEU A 23 -5.83 15.63 10.94
N LEU A 24 -5.31 16.78 10.51
CA LEU A 24 -5.51 18.05 11.19
C LEU A 24 -6.98 18.51 11.16
N LEU A 25 -7.68 18.32 10.04
CA LEU A 25 -9.13 18.61 9.93
C LEU A 25 -9.96 17.72 10.88
N LEU A 26 -9.50 16.50 11.12
CA LEU A 26 -10.09 15.56 12.08
C LEU A 26 -9.63 15.80 13.54
N GLN A 27 -8.91 16.89 13.81
CA GLN A 27 -8.37 17.23 15.14
C GLN A 27 -7.51 16.11 15.76
N SER A 28 -6.91 15.28 14.92
CA SER A 28 -6.03 14.18 15.33
C SER A 28 -4.58 14.62 15.23
N SER A 29 -3.73 14.19 16.18
CA SER A 29 -2.29 14.45 16.13
C SER A 29 -1.65 13.68 14.97
N PRO A 30 -1.14 14.34 13.91
CA PRO A 30 -0.55 13.62 12.78
C PRO A 30 0.68 12.81 13.19
N PHE A 31 1.47 13.35 14.12
CA PHE A 31 2.66 12.68 14.64
C PHE A 31 2.32 11.36 15.32
N GLU A 32 1.32 11.35 16.20
CA GLU A 32 0.88 10.15 16.91
C GLU A 32 0.30 9.10 15.95
N ILE A 33 -0.46 9.54 14.94
CA ILE A 33 -1.01 8.66 13.90
C ILE A 33 0.13 8.02 13.09
N TYR A 34 1.11 8.80 12.64
CA TYR A 34 2.26 8.26 11.89
C TYR A 34 3.10 7.31 12.75
N GLN A 35 3.29 7.63 14.03
CA GLN A 35 3.96 6.73 14.97
C GLN A 35 3.17 5.42 15.13
N THR A 36 1.85 5.50 15.27
CA THR A 36 0.97 4.32 15.39
C THR A 36 1.02 3.45 14.13
N ILE A 37 1.05 4.05 12.93
CA ILE A 37 1.21 3.32 11.67
C ILE A 37 2.57 2.60 11.66
N PHE A 38 3.64 3.29 12.04
CA PHE A 38 4.99 2.70 12.09
C PHE A 38 5.08 1.55 13.09
N GLU A 39 4.58 1.73 14.31
CA GLU A 39 4.51 0.70 15.33
C GLU A 39 3.56 -0.45 14.94
N GLY A 40 2.51 -0.16 14.18
CA GLY A 40 1.59 -1.14 13.61
C GLY A 40 2.26 -2.06 12.59
N ALA A 41 3.22 -1.54 11.83
CA ALA A 41 3.96 -2.29 10.82
C ALA A 41 5.23 -2.97 11.36
N PHE A 42 5.97 -2.30 12.26
CA PHE A 42 7.32 -2.73 12.67
C PHE A 42 7.47 -2.97 14.17
N GLY A 43 6.44 -2.74 14.98
CA GLY A 43 6.58 -2.70 16.44
C GLY A 43 6.96 -4.02 17.11
N ASN A 44 6.67 -5.16 16.50
CA ASN A 44 7.15 -6.48 16.97
C ASN A 44 7.17 -7.50 15.81
N PHE A 45 7.67 -8.70 16.09
CA PHE A 45 7.83 -9.75 15.10
C PHE A 45 6.51 -10.20 14.46
N ASP A 46 5.43 -10.30 15.23
CA ASP A 46 4.11 -10.70 14.70
C ASP A 46 3.54 -9.63 13.76
N LYS A 47 3.62 -8.35 14.15
CA LYS A 47 3.20 -7.20 13.33
C LYS A 47 3.99 -7.14 12.03
N PHE A 48 5.31 -7.27 12.11
CA PHE A 48 6.19 -7.29 10.95
C PHE A 48 5.89 -8.48 10.03
N SER A 49 5.65 -9.67 10.61
CA SER A 49 5.27 -10.86 9.85
C SER A 49 3.94 -10.67 9.12
N ARG A 50 2.96 -10.00 9.73
CA ARG A 50 1.70 -9.62 9.07
C ARG A 50 1.92 -8.63 7.94
N THR A 51 2.78 -7.63 8.12
CA THR A 51 3.15 -6.68 7.05
C THR A 51 3.79 -7.41 5.87
N LEU A 52 4.71 -8.34 6.12
CA LEU A 52 5.31 -9.17 5.08
C LEU A 52 4.27 -10.05 4.37
N LEU A 53 3.38 -10.70 5.11
CA LEU A 53 2.31 -11.52 4.54
C LEU A 53 1.45 -10.74 3.55
N ILE A 54 0.97 -9.55 3.94
CA ILE A 54 0.17 -8.69 3.06
C ILE A 54 1.01 -8.21 1.87
N THR A 55 2.28 -7.85 2.10
CA THR A 55 3.20 -7.43 1.05
C THR A 55 3.40 -8.53 0.00
N THR A 56 3.60 -9.78 0.41
CA THR A 56 3.76 -10.92 -0.50
C THR A 56 2.51 -11.10 -1.38
N ILE A 57 1.32 -11.03 -0.79
CA ILE A 57 0.05 -11.13 -1.53
C ILE A 57 -0.06 -10.00 -2.56
N MET A 58 0.26 -8.75 -2.17
CA MET A 58 0.22 -7.60 -3.07
C MET A 58 1.26 -7.70 -4.20
N CYS A 59 2.46 -8.21 -3.92
CA CYS A 59 3.48 -8.46 -4.94
C CYS A 59 3.01 -9.50 -5.97
N LEU A 60 2.37 -10.58 -5.53
CA LEU A 60 1.80 -11.60 -6.43
C LEU A 60 0.67 -11.02 -7.29
N ALA A 61 -0.21 -10.20 -6.72
CA ALA A 61 -1.25 -9.50 -7.46
C ALA A 61 -0.64 -8.55 -8.52
N GLY A 62 0.40 -7.80 -8.16
CA GLY A 62 1.16 -6.96 -9.08
C GLY A 62 1.78 -7.76 -10.23
N LEU A 63 2.39 -8.91 -9.94
CA LEU A 63 2.95 -9.80 -10.95
C LEU A 63 1.88 -10.31 -11.93
N ALA A 64 0.71 -10.70 -11.43
CA ALA A 64 -0.42 -11.11 -12.27
C ALA A 64 -0.92 -9.96 -13.18
N LEU A 65 -0.95 -8.73 -12.67
CA LEU A 65 -1.30 -7.55 -13.45
C LEU A 65 -0.28 -7.21 -14.53
N VAL A 66 1.03 -7.38 -14.25
CA VAL A 66 2.08 -7.18 -15.27
C VAL A 66 1.82 -8.08 -16.47
N ILE A 67 1.51 -9.37 -16.24
CA ILE A 67 1.18 -10.32 -17.31
C ILE A 67 -0.08 -9.86 -18.05
N THR A 68 -1.13 -9.51 -17.30
CA THR A 68 -2.42 -9.10 -17.88
C THR A 68 -2.28 -7.88 -18.78
N PHE A 69 -1.67 -6.80 -18.29
CA PHE A 69 -1.46 -5.58 -19.06
C PHE A 69 -0.50 -5.76 -20.23
N SER A 70 0.47 -6.68 -20.11
CA SER A 70 1.39 -7.01 -21.21
C SER A 70 0.66 -7.66 -22.40
N THR A 71 -0.49 -8.30 -22.18
CA THR A 71 -1.35 -8.84 -23.25
C THR A 71 -2.36 -7.83 -23.81
N GLY A 72 -2.32 -6.58 -23.35
CA GLY A 72 -3.29 -5.54 -23.73
C GLY A 72 -4.66 -5.69 -23.05
N LEU A 73 -4.79 -6.61 -22.09
CA LEU A 73 -5.99 -6.82 -21.31
C LEU A 73 -5.98 -5.96 -20.05
N TRP A 74 -7.13 -5.45 -19.65
CA TRP A 74 -7.30 -4.66 -18.42
C TRP A 74 -8.01 -5.50 -17.35
N ASN A 75 -7.51 -5.47 -16.10
CA ASN A 75 -8.11 -6.21 -14.97
C ASN A 75 -8.51 -5.24 -13.84
N ILE A 76 -9.81 -5.00 -13.70
CA ILE A 76 -10.41 -4.19 -12.62
C ILE A 76 -10.62 -5.02 -11.34
N GLY A 77 -10.74 -6.34 -11.48
CA GLY A 77 -11.22 -7.24 -10.42
C GLY A 77 -10.14 -7.88 -9.56
N ILE A 78 -8.89 -7.39 -9.61
CA ILE A 78 -7.77 -8.01 -8.90
C ILE A 78 -8.00 -8.10 -7.38
N GLU A 79 -8.65 -7.09 -6.78
CA GLU A 79 -9.00 -7.09 -5.36
C GLU A 79 -9.97 -8.24 -5.01
N GLY A 80 -10.96 -8.49 -5.89
CA GLY A 80 -11.88 -9.61 -5.75
C GLY A 80 -11.20 -10.96 -5.94
N GLN A 81 -10.21 -11.05 -6.84
CA GLN A 81 -9.41 -12.27 -7.06
C GLN A 81 -8.55 -12.59 -5.83
N VAL A 82 -7.92 -11.57 -5.23
CA VAL A 82 -7.19 -11.71 -3.97
C VAL A 82 -8.12 -12.14 -2.84
N LEU A 83 -9.30 -11.51 -2.71
CA LEU A 83 -10.30 -11.88 -1.71
C LEU A 83 -10.79 -13.32 -1.87
N PHE A 84 -11.10 -13.74 -3.10
CA PHE A 84 -11.55 -15.10 -3.37
C PHE A 84 -10.46 -16.13 -3.06
N GLY A 85 -9.19 -15.82 -3.37
CA GLY A 85 -8.05 -16.63 -2.96
C GLY A 85 -7.91 -16.74 -1.44
N ALA A 86 -8.13 -15.64 -0.71
CA ALA A 86 -8.11 -15.65 0.75
C ALA A 86 -9.24 -16.51 1.35
N ILE A 87 -10.44 -16.47 0.77
CA ILE A 87 -11.56 -17.34 1.17
C ILE A 87 -11.20 -18.81 0.94
N GLY A 88 -10.64 -19.16 -0.22
CA GLY A 88 -10.29 -20.55 -0.53
C GLY A 88 -9.11 -21.12 0.26
N ALA A 89 -8.31 -20.26 0.89
CA ALA A 89 -7.19 -20.66 1.76
C ALA A 89 -7.60 -20.89 3.23
N THR A 90 -8.84 -20.54 3.60
CA THR A 90 -9.42 -20.74 4.94
C THR A 90 -10.28 -22.01 4.97
#